data_AF-A0A7V9IDU1-F1
#
_entry.id   AF-A0A7V9IDU1-F1
#
_cell.length_a   1.000
_cell.length_b   1.000
_cell.length_c   1.000
_cell.angle_alpha   90.00
_cell.angle_beta   90.00
_cell.angle_gamma   90.00
#
_symmetry.space_group_name_H-M   'P 1'
#
loop_
_entity.id
_entity.type
_entity.pdbx_description
1 polymer ?
#
loop_
_entity_poly.entity_id
_entity_poly.type
_entity_poly.pdbx_seq_one_letter_code
_entity_poly.pdbx_strand_id
1 'polypeptide(L)'
;SIPVSYKLKGKSGKHILKQAMNGLLPQNILHRPKKGFGIPIAEWLKGRLNPLMHDLLDGERLKKQAIFDPAYVARLIKEHELGRASHHKELWTLLVLQLWWDTFLPDQ
;
A
#
# COMPACT_ATOMS: atom_id res chain seq x y z
N SER A 1 26.80 5.51 -19.06
CA SER A 1 25.31 5.43 -19.04
C SER A 1 24.76 5.11 -20.42
N ILE A 2 23.70 4.30 -20.55
CA ILE A 2 23.07 3.96 -21.85
C ILE A 2 22.25 5.16 -22.38
N PRO A 3 22.32 5.50 -23.69
CA PRO A 3 21.53 6.58 -24.30
C PRO A 3 20.01 6.39 -24.17
N VAL A 4 19.27 7.50 -24.08
CA VAL A 4 17.80 7.49 -23.86
C VAL A 4 17.04 6.79 -24.98
N SER A 5 17.51 6.92 -26.23
CA SER A 5 16.92 6.27 -27.42
C SER A 5 16.87 4.73 -27.32
N TYR A 6 17.76 4.12 -26.53
CA TYR A 6 17.72 2.67 -26.26
C TYR A 6 16.76 2.31 -25.12
N LYS A 7 16.47 3.24 -24.21
CA LYS A 7 15.55 3.01 -23.08
C LYS A 7 14.09 3.17 -23.51
N LEU A 8 13.82 4.07 -24.46
CA LEU A 8 12.50 4.48 -24.92
C LEU A 8 12.39 4.38 -26.44
N LYS A 9 11.31 3.75 -26.93
CA LYS A 9 10.93 3.77 -28.35
C LYS A 9 9.45 4.12 -28.46
N GLY A 10 9.15 5.36 -28.85
CA GLY A 10 7.80 5.93 -28.79
C GLY A 10 7.24 5.87 -27.36
N LYS A 11 6.03 5.31 -27.20
CA LYS A 11 5.41 5.10 -25.87
C LYS A 11 5.92 3.83 -25.14
N SER A 12 6.84 3.06 -25.74
CA SER A 12 7.35 1.82 -25.18
C SER A 12 8.62 2.06 -24.37
N GLY A 13 8.50 1.97 -23.05
CA GLY A 13 9.64 1.92 -22.13
C GLY A 13 10.30 0.54 -22.07
N LYS A 14 11.51 0.52 -21.51
CA LYS A 14 12.35 -0.69 -21.36
C LYS A 14 12.70 -1.34 -22.72
N HIS A 15 12.86 -0.54 -23.78
CA HIS A 15 13.02 -1.06 -25.15
C HIS A 15 14.21 -2.01 -25.29
N ILE A 16 15.43 -1.59 -24.89
CA ILE A 16 16.62 -2.42 -24.94
C ILE A 16 16.54 -3.66 -24.03
N LEU A 17 15.91 -3.53 -22.85
CA LEU A 17 15.71 -4.67 -21.95
C LEU A 17 14.79 -5.72 -22.59
N LYS A 18 13.71 -5.29 -23.25
CA LYS A 18 12.81 -6.21 -23.96
C LYS A 18 13.52 -6.92 -25.11
N GLN A 19 14.34 -6.19 -25.88
CA GLN A 19 15.12 -6.82 -26.95
C GLN A 19 16.14 -7.83 -26.42
N ALA A 20 16.86 -7.50 -25.35
CA ALA A 20 17.85 -8.39 -24.75
C ALA A 20 17.23 -9.67 -24.16
N MET A 21 15.98 -9.62 -23.69
CA MET A 21 15.26 -10.77 -23.12
C MET A 21 14.42 -11.53 -24.15
N ASN A 22 14.42 -11.11 -25.42
CA ASN A 22 13.67 -11.78 -26.48
C ASN A 22 14.24 -13.20 -26.69
N GLY A 23 13.36 -14.20 -26.74
CA GLY A 23 13.77 -15.62 -26.80
C GLY A 23 14.11 -16.25 -25.45
N LEU A 24 14.29 -15.46 -24.38
CA LEU A 24 14.48 -15.95 -23.01
C LEU A 24 13.18 -15.92 -22.19
N LEU A 25 12.26 -15.01 -22.51
CA LEU A 25 10.96 -14.90 -21.84
C LEU A 25 9.81 -15.08 -22.85
N PRO A 26 8.67 -15.64 -22.41
CA PRO A 26 7.45 -15.66 -23.21
C PRO A 26 7.02 -14.25 -23.65
N GLN A 27 6.53 -14.12 -24.89
CA GLN A 27 6.14 -12.83 -25.47
C GLN A 27 5.07 -12.10 -24.66
N ASN A 28 4.14 -12.85 -24.05
CA ASN A 28 3.10 -12.28 -23.17
C ASN A 28 3.67 -11.65 -21.89
N ILE A 29 4.79 -12.13 -21.37
CA ILE A 29 5.50 -11.52 -20.23
C ILE A 29 6.29 -10.30 -20.68
N LEU A 30 7.00 -10.41 -21.81
CA LEU A 30 7.85 -9.36 -22.36
C LEU A 30 7.07 -8.10 -22.72
N HIS A 31 5.85 -8.27 -23.24
CA HIS A 31 4.97 -7.20 -23.68
C HIS A 31 3.87 -6.84 -22.67
N ARG A 32 3.84 -7.47 -21.49
CA ARG A 32 2.86 -7.17 -20.45
C ARG A 32 2.90 -5.68 -20.06
N PRO A 33 1.75 -5.02 -19.86
CA PRO A 33 1.69 -3.67 -19.32
C PRO A 33 2.40 -3.57 -17.97
N LYS A 34 3.04 -2.42 -17.70
CA LYS A 34 3.63 -2.16 -16.39
C LYS A 34 2.52 -2.18 -15.34
N LYS A 35 2.59 -3.14 -14.43
CA LYS A 35 1.81 -3.12 -13.19
C LYS A 35 2.72 -2.61 -12.07
N GLY A 36 2.16 -1.78 -11.20
CA GLY A 36 2.81 -1.46 -9.92
C GLY A 36 2.94 -2.72 -9.07
N PHE A 37 3.83 -2.66 -8.08
CA PHE A 37 3.89 -3.66 -7.02
C PHE A 37 2.76 -3.34 -6.03
N GLY A 38 1.54 -3.76 -6.37
CA GLY A 38 0.41 -3.67 -5.46
C GLY A 38 0.52 -4.78 -4.43
N ILE A 39 0.79 -4.42 -3.18
CA ILE A 39 0.65 -5.34 -2.05
C ILE A 39 -0.84 -5.43 -1.65
N PRO A 40 -1.34 -6.61 -1.27
CA PRO A 40 -2.77 -6.83 -0.99
C PRO A 40 -3.15 -6.31 0.41
N ILE A 41 -3.03 -4.99 0.63
CA ILE A 41 -3.27 -4.32 1.92
C ILE A 41 -4.68 -4.63 2.44
N ALA A 42 -5.69 -4.56 1.57
CA ALA A 42 -7.07 -4.85 1.96
C ALA A 42 -7.25 -6.26 2.54
N GLU A 43 -6.55 -7.26 2.00
CA GLU A 43 -6.61 -8.63 2.53
C GLU A 43 -5.82 -8.74 3.83
N TRP A 44 -4.67 -8.06 3.92
CA TRP A 44 -3.85 -8.09 5.12
C TRP A 44 -4.53 -7.44 6.31
N LEU A 45 -5.21 -6.30 6.13
CA LEU A 45 -5.96 -5.61 7.19
C LEU A 45 -7.17 -6.42 7.68
N LYS A 46 -7.73 -7.30 6.85
CA LYS A 46 -8.78 -8.26 7.25
C LYS A 46 -8.22 -9.53 7.89
N GLY A 47 -6.97 -9.85 7.61
CA GLY A 47 -6.32 -11.08 8.09
C GLY A 47 -5.16 -10.76 9.02
N ARG A 48 -3.94 -11.04 8.56
CA ARG A 48 -2.73 -11.04 9.40
C ARG A 48 -2.38 -9.72 10.10
N LEU A 49 -2.80 -8.58 9.56
CA LEU A 49 -2.58 -7.25 10.17
C LEU A 49 -3.80 -6.76 10.95
N ASN A 50 -4.89 -7.51 10.98
CA ASN A 50 -6.09 -7.12 11.71
C ASN A 50 -5.81 -6.89 13.21
N PRO A 51 -5.09 -7.77 13.93
CA PRO A 51 -4.78 -7.52 15.34
C PRO A 51 -3.95 -6.25 15.55
N LEU A 52 -2.93 -6.04 14.70
CA LEU A 52 -2.09 -4.85 14.75
C LEU A 52 -2.88 -3.56 14.44
N MET A 53 -3.83 -3.63 13.51
CA MET A 53 -4.71 -2.51 13.19
C MET A 53 -5.57 -2.12 14.39
N HIS A 54 -6.16 -3.10 15.09
CA HIS A 54 -6.97 -2.82 16.30
C HIS A 54 -6.13 -2.29 17.46
N ASP A 55 -4.90 -2.78 17.61
CA ASP A 55 -3.97 -2.30 18.65
C ASP A 55 -3.54 -0.85 18.41
N LEU A 56 -3.09 -0.53 17.19
CA LEU A 56 -2.59 0.81 16.86
C LEU A 56 -3.69 1.85 16.67
N LEU A 57 -4.89 1.43 16.23
CA LEU A 57 -6.04 2.30 16.04
C LEU A 57 -7.06 2.18 17.18
N ASP A 58 -6.61 1.74 18.35
CA ASP A 58 -7.44 1.67 19.55
C ASP A 58 -8.07 3.03 19.90
N GLY A 59 -9.32 3.00 20.35
CA GLY A 59 -10.09 4.20 20.61
C GLY A 59 -9.51 5.07 21.73
N GLU A 60 -9.01 4.47 22.81
CA GLU A 60 -8.41 5.22 23.93
C GLU A 60 -7.07 5.83 23.53
N ARG A 61 -6.28 5.09 22.76
CA ARG A 61 -5.04 5.61 22.16
C ARG A 61 -5.29 6.83 21.27
N LEU A 62 -6.26 6.75 20.36
CA LEU A 62 -6.62 7.87 19.48
C LEU A 62 -7.19 9.07 20.25
N LYS A 63 -7.99 8.83 21.30
CA LYS A 63 -8.50 9.90 22.18
C LYS A 63 -7.38 10.69 22.85
N LYS A 64 -6.35 10.02 23.36
CA LYS A 64 -5.21 10.68 24.02
C LYS A 64 -4.46 11.62 23.09
N GLN A 65 -4.29 11.22 21.83
CA GLN A 65 -3.64 12.04 20.81
C GLN A 65 -4.49 13.23 20.36
N ALA A 66 -5.83 13.15 20.51
CA ALA A 66 -6.78 14.22 20.17
C ALA A 66 -6.71 14.74 18.72
N ILE A 67 -6.20 13.92 17.79
CA ILE A 67 -6.06 14.27 16.36
C ILE A 67 -7.18 13.66 15.50
N PHE A 68 -7.63 12.45 15.84
CA PHE A 68 -8.62 11.70 15.06
C PHE A 68 -9.87 11.42 15.89
N ASP A 69 -11.03 11.43 15.23
CA ASP A 69 -12.28 10.97 15.82
C ASP A 69 -12.26 9.42 15.94
N PRO A 70 -12.20 8.88 17.17
CA PRO A 70 -12.15 7.43 17.38
C PRO A 70 -13.41 6.71 16.88
N ALA A 71 -14.58 7.34 16.96
CA ALA A 71 -15.83 6.75 16.52
C ALA A 71 -15.86 6.62 14.99
N TYR A 72 -15.32 7.62 14.29
CA TYR A 72 -15.16 7.57 12.85
C TYR A 72 -14.18 6.47 12.42
N VAL A 73 -13.02 6.36 13.07
CA VAL A 73 -12.02 5.32 12.77
C VAL A 73 -12.59 3.93 13.02
N ALA A 74 -13.28 3.71 14.15
CA ALA A 74 -13.94 2.45 14.46
C ALA A 74 -14.98 2.07 13.40
N ARG A 75 -15.71 3.04 12.86
CA ARG A 75 -16.65 2.81 11.74
C ARG A 75 -15.92 2.36 10.47
N LEU A 76 -14.80 2.99 10.12
CA LEU A 76 -13.99 2.58 8.96
C LEU A 76 -13.49 1.14 9.10
N ILE A 77 -12.98 0.78 10.28
CA ILE A 77 -12.52 -0.57 10.58
C ILE A 77 -13.66 -1.57 10.35
N LYS A 78 -14.82 -1.33 10.98
CA LYS A 78 -15.99 -2.21 10.88
C LYS A 78 -16.51 -2.34 9.45
N GLU A 79 -16.64 -1.24 8.72
CA GLU A 79 -17.09 -1.26 7.32
C GLU A 79 -16.10 -2.02 6.41
N HIS A 80 -14.80 -1.89 6.69
CA HIS A 80 -13.75 -2.62 5.97
C HIS A 80 -13.84 -4.12 6.22
N GLU A 81 -13.85 -4.54 7.48
CA GLU A 81 -13.90 -5.94 7.90
C GLU A 81 -15.14 -6.66 7.36
N LEU A 82 -16.31 -6.02 7.48
CA LEU A 82 -17.57 -6.54 6.96
C LEU A 82 -17.65 -6.52 5.43
N GLY A 83 -16.65 -5.96 4.73
CA GLY A 83 -16.63 -5.85 3.28
C GLY A 83 -17.69 -4.91 2.71
N ARG A 84 -18.29 -4.05 3.54
CA ARG A 84 -19.31 -3.06 3.12
C ARG A 84 -18.70 -1.93 2.29
N ALA A 85 -17.47 -1.55 2.62
CA ALA A 85 -16.68 -0.57 1.88
C ALA A 85 -15.18 -0.88 2.01
N SER A 86 -14.38 -0.41 1.06
CA SER A 86 -12.93 -0.67 1.05
C SER A 86 -12.15 0.53 1.56
N HIS A 87 -11.94 0.60 2.87
CA HIS A 87 -11.18 1.67 3.54
C HIS A 87 -9.68 1.37 3.71
N HIS A 88 -9.13 0.49 2.87
CA HIS A 88 -7.77 -0.02 3.03
C HIS A 88 -6.70 1.07 2.91
N LYS A 89 -6.97 2.17 2.18
CA LYS A 89 -5.98 3.25 2.01
C LYS A 89 -5.92 4.12 3.26
N GLU A 90 -7.09 4.48 3.77
CA GLU A 90 -7.29 5.30 4.97
C GLU A 90 -6.71 4.55 6.18
N LEU A 91 -7.13 3.31 6.38
CA LEU A 91 -6.68 2.46 7.50
C LEU A 91 -5.18 2.20 7.44
N TRP A 92 -4.61 1.94 6.25
CA TRP A 92 -3.17 1.79 6.10
C TRP A 92 -2.40 3.08 6.41
N THR A 93 -2.93 4.23 5.97
CA THR A 93 -2.31 5.54 6.24
C THR A 93 -2.29 5.82 7.74
N LEU A 94 -3.39 5.58 8.44
CA LEU A 94 -3.46 5.73 9.89
C LEU A 94 -2.51 4.77 10.60
N LEU A 95 -2.44 3.51 10.16
CA LEU A 95 -1.57 2.51 10.77
C LEU A 95 -0.08 2.88 10.63
N VAL A 96 0.33 3.34 9.44
CA VAL A 96 1.69 3.85 9.20
C VAL A 96 1.97 5.11 10.04
N LEU A 97 1.00 6.00 10.17
CA LEU A 97 1.13 7.18 11.03
C LEU A 97 1.33 6.79 12.49
N GLN A 98 0.58 5.82 13.02
CA GLN A 98 0.73 5.36 14.40
C GLN A 98 2.10 4.72 14.65
N LEU A 99 2.60 3.92 13.71
CA LEU A 99 3.96 3.37 13.78
C LEU A 99 5.03 4.48 13.77
N TRP A 100 4.84 5.49 12.93
CA TRP A 100 5.72 6.66 12.91
C TRP A 100 5.63 7.43 14.23
N TRP A 101 4.42 7.61 14.77
CA TRP A 101 4.19 8.29 16.04
C TRP A 101 4.95 7.60 17.18
N ASP A 102 4.85 6.28 17.29
CA ASP A 102 5.56 5.51 18.32
C ASP A 102 7.08 5.62 18.17
N THR A 103 7.56 5.79 16.94
CA THR A 103 9.00 5.88 16.67
C THR A 103 9.57 7.26 16.98
N PHE A 104 8.80 8.32 16.74
CA PHE A 104 9.32 9.70 16.74
C PHE A 104 8.69 10.63 17.78
N LEU A 105 7.58 10.22 18.41
CA LEU A 105 6.86 10.93 19.47
C LEU A 105 6.52 9.99 20.65
N PRO A 106 7.47 9.21 21.20
CA PRO A 106 7.18 8.20 22.23
C PRO A 106 6.73 8.78 23.58
N ASP A 107 7.04 10.04 23.85
CA ASP A 107 6.78 10.71 25.14
C ASP A 107 5.51 11.57 25.15
N GLN A 108 4.66 11.48 24.10
CA GLN A 108 3.35 12.15 24.03
C GLN A 108 2.19 11.19 24.23
#